data_AF-A0A4P9WV22-F1
#
_entry.id   AF-A0A4P9WV22-F1
#
_cell.length_a   1.000
_cell.length_b   1.000
_cell.length_c   1.000
_cell.angle_alpha   90.00
_cell.angle_beta   90.00
_cell.angle_gamma   90.00
#
_symmetry.space_group_name_H-M   'P 1'
#
loop_
_entity.id
_entity.type
_entity.pdbx_description
1 polymer ?
#
loop_
_entity_poly.entity_id
_entity_poly.type
_entity_poly.pdbx_seq_one_letter_code
_entity_poly.pdbx_strand_id
1 'polypeptide(L)' 'IMPDITLYTLPTANNAKISSLLELLNISYEYRFLDVSKMEHKEPWFLKICPNG' A
#
# COMPACT_ATOMS: atom_id res chain seq x y z
N ILE A 1 2.48 18.95 -3.55
CA ILE A 1 1.43 18.64 -2.55
C ILE A 1 1.85 17.34 -1.91
N MET A 2 1.96 17.27 -0.58
CA MET A 2 2.18 15.98 0.09
C MET A 2 0.84 15.24 0.05
N PRO A 3 0.77 14.02 -0.51
CA PRO A 3 -0.48 13.28 -0.61
C PRO A 3 -0.99 12.86 0.77
N ASP A 4 -2.30 12.90 0.97
CA ASP A 4 -2.96 12.44 2.22
C ASP A 4 -3.10 10.91 2.30
N ILE A 5 -2.83 10.21 1.19
CA ILE A 5 -2.94 8.75 1.08
C ILE A 5 -1.54 8.15 0.96
N THR A 6 -1.21 7.21 1.84
CA THR A 6 -0.06 6.31 1.69
C THR A 6 -0.57 4.92 1.32
N LEU A 7 -0.19 4.43 0.13
CA LEU A 7 -0.52 3.10 -0.36
C LEU A 7 0.63 2.13 -0.07
N TYR A 8 0.49 1.33 1.00
CA TYR A 8 1.36 0.20 1.27
C TYR A 8 0.95 -0.98 0.39
N THR A 9 1.81 -1.36 -0.56
CA THR A 9 1.45 -2.40 -1.53
C THR A 9 2.67 -3.09 -2.14
N LEU A 10 2.43 -4.16 -2.87
CA LEU A 10 3.42 -4.89 -3.67
C LEU A 10 2.80 -5.24 -5.04
N PRO A 11 3.60 -5.35 -6.12
CA PRO A 11 3.09 -5.47 -7.49
C PRO A 11 2.56 -6.88 -7.77
N THR A 12 1.33 -7.15 -7.32
CA THR A 12 0.56 -8.35 -7.67
C THR A 12 -0.73 -7.97 -8.39
N ALA A 13 -1.30 -8.90 -9.16
CA ALA A 13 -2.55 -8.66 -9.88
C ALA A 13 -3.71 -8.22 -8.96
N ASN A 14 -3.74 -8.74 -7.73
CA ASN A 14 -4.76 -8.35 -6.74
C ASN A 14 -4.55 -6.92 -6.22
N ASN A 15 -3.30 -6.52 -6.06
CA ASN A 15 -2.91 -5.25 -5.45
C ASN A 15 -2.95 -4.07 -6.42
N ALA A 16 -2.90 -4.32 -7.73
CA ALA A 16 -3.02 -3.30 -8.77
C ALA A 16 -4.37 -2.58 -8.77
N LYS A 17 -5.42 -3.18 -8.18
CA LYS A 17 -6.78 -2.61 -8.16
C LYS A 17 -6.83 -1.22 -7.52
N ILE A 18 -6.14 -1.04 -6.39
CA ILE A 18 -6.17 0.22 -5.64
C ILE A 18 -5.36 1.30 -6.35
N SER A 19 -4.16 0.97 -6.85
CA SER A 19 -3.38 1.93 -7.64
C SER A 19 -4.14 2.35 -8.91
N SER A 20 -4.73 1.41 -9.65
CA SER A 20 -5.52 1.75 -10.84
C SER A 20 -6.71 2.65 -10.53
N LEU A 21 -7.41 2.42 -9.41
CA LEU A 21 -8.52 3.28 -8.99
C LEU A 21 -8.03 4.69 -8.67
N LEU A 22 -6.92 4.83 -7.93
CA LEU A 22 -6.35 6.14 -7.57
C LEU A 22 -5.92 6.92 -8.81
N GLU A 23 -5.28 6.26 -9.79
CA GLU A 23 -4.92 6.86 -11.07
C GLU A 23 -6.17 7.29 -11.87
N LEU A 24 -7.19 6.43 -11.97
CA LEU A 24 -8.44 6.74 -12.70
C LEU A 24 -9.19 7.94 -12.10
N LEU A 25 -9.12 8.11 -10.78
CA LEU A 25 -9.74 9.22 -10.07
C LEU A 25 -8.83 10.46 -9.98
N ASN A 26 -7.59 10.39 -10.51
CA ASN A 26 -6.58 11.44 -10.43
C ASN A 26 -6.30 11.89 -8.97
N ILE A 27 -6.28 10.93 -8.04
CA ILE A 27 -5.98 11.15 -6.63
C ILE A 27 -4.50 10.87 -6.38
N SER A 28 -3.77 11.87 -5.89
CA SER A 28 -2.35 11.70 -5.55
C SER A 28 -2.18 10.82 -4.30
N TYR A 29 -1.22 9.90 -4.35
CA TYR A 29 -0.85 9.02 -3.23
C TYR A 29 0.67 8.84 -3.15
N GLU A 30 1.16 8.57 -1.96
CA GLU A 30 2.52 8.09 -1.73
C GLU A 30 2.52 6.56 -1.89
N TYR A 31 3.34 6.06 -2.80
CA TYR A 31 3.57 4.63 -2.92
C TYR A 31 4.61 4.16 -1.89
N ARG A 32 4.26 3.15 -1.10
CA ARG A 32 5.18 2.44 -0.20
C ARG A 32 5.22 0.97 -0.56
N PHE A 33 6.39 0.53 -1.03
CA PHE A 33 6.61 -0.90 -1.28
C PHE A 33 6.61 -1.66 0.05
N LEU A 34 5.81 -2.72 0.13
CA LEU A 34 5.73 -3.63 1.27
C LEU A 34 6.45 -4.94 0.91
N ASP A 35 7.65 -5.13 1.43
CA ASP A 35 8.51 -6.28 1.16
C ASP A 35 8.06 -7.51 1.98
N VAL A 36 7.11 -8.24 1.43
CA VAL A 36 6.59 -9.46 2.06
C VAL A 36 7.65 -10.56 2.19
N SER A 37 8.72 -10.54 1.38
CA SER A 37 9.81 -11.52 1.46
C SER A 37 10.61 -11.38 2.76
N LYS A 38 10.63 -10.16 3.33
CA LYS A 38 11.24 -9.85 4.63
C LYS A 38 10.25 -9.91 5.78
N MET A 39 9.02 -10.38 5.55
CA MET A 39 7.95 -10.39 6.54
C MET A 39 7.53 -8.99 7.03
N GLU A 40 7.74 -7.94 6.24
CA GLU A 40 7.41 -6.55 6.63
C GLU A 40 5.92 -6.38 6.98
N HIS A 41 5.04 -7.06 6.24
CA HIS A 41 3.60 -7.14 6.51
C HIS A 41 3.22 -7.76 7.87
N LYS A 42 4.15 -8.41 8.58
CA LYS A 42 3.94 -8.94 9.93
C LYS A 42 4.65 -8.13 11.01
N GLU A 43 5.32 -7.03 10.66
CA GLU A 43 5.98 -6.19 11.64
C GLU A 43 4.95 -5.45 12.52
N PRO A 44 5.29 -5.16 13.80
CA PRO A 44 4.35 -4.55 14.73
C PRO A 44 3.78 -3.21 14.29
N TRP A 45 4.51 -2.44 13.48
CA TRP A 45 4.02 -1.15 12.97
C TRP A 45 2.96 -1.35 11.89
N PHE A 46 3.14 -2.32 10.99
CA PHE A 46 2.18 -2.58 9.91
C PHE A 46 0.94 -3.28 10.45
N LEU A 47 1.07 -4.17 11.44
CA LEU A 47 -0.06 -4.82 12.09
C LEU A 47 -0.98 -3.83 12.85
N LYS A 48 -0.48 -2.66 13.24
CA LYS A 48 -1.33 -1.57 13.78
C LYS A 48 -2.20 -0.93 12.71
N ILE A 49 -1.78 -1.00 11.44
CA ILE A 49 -2.49 -0.45 10.29
C ILE A 49 -3.41 -1.51 9.67
N CYS A 50 -2.88 -2.71 9.43
CA CYS A 50 -3.55 -3.86 8.85
C CYS A 50 -3.37 -5.08 9.78
N PRO A 51 -4.30 -5.34 10.72
CA PRO A 51 -4.17 -6.45 11.67
C PRO A 51 -4.10 -7.85 11.05
N ASN A 52 -4.57 -8.00 9.81
CA ASN A 52 -4.44 -9.25 9.06
C ASN A 52 -2.99 -9.52 8.62
N GLY A 53 -2.20 -8.45 8.43
CA GLY A 53 -0.87 -8.47 7.83
C GLY A 53 -0.92 -8.88 6.38
#